data_AF-A0A075KG64-F1
#
_entry.id   AF-A0A075KG64-F1
#
_cell.length_a   1.000
_cell.length_b   1.000
_cell.length_c   1.000
_cell.angle_alpha   90.00
_cell.angle_beta   90.00
_cell.angle_gamma   90.00
#
_symmetry.space_group_name_H-M   'P 1'
#
loop_
_entity.id
_entity.type
_entity.pdbx_description
1 polymer ?
#
loop_
_entity_poly.entity_id
_entity_poly.type
_entity_poly.pdbx_seq_one_letter_code
_entity_poly.pdbx_strand_id
1 'polypeptide(L)'
;MYYLHYDESTGFIVAPYHSAVHGKEIPLYNAEPLVTKVAEVDENGNTVVDKDGNQVMKEIIQDPGTVQIGTTLDLSAIPTPYIEITDSEHDDWMQNQSTRKIDIDTKKLVEYTPPAPSVEVIRQNKLSALDAEYQPQFAELSQALGMAMLSENTDLITSIKADYAELKTEYDTKRGEIDD
;
A
#
# COMPACT_ATOMS: atom_id res chain seq x y z
N MET A 1 15.24 -0.45 10.88
CA MET A 1 15.07 0.42 9.69
C MET A 1 14.43 -0.38 8.58
N TYR A 2 13.25 0.08 8.20
CA TYR A 2 12.38 -0.60 7.26
C TYR A 2 12.13 0.28 6.05
N TYR A 3 11.75 -0.35 4.96
CA TYR A 3 11.35 0.30 3.73
C TYR A 3 10.02 -0.27 3.28
N LEU A 4 9.13 0.58 2.78
CA LEU A 4 7.88 0.16 2.18
C LEU A 4 7.95 0.38 0.67
N HIS A 5 7.86 -0.70 -0.08
CA HIS A 5 7.57 -0.62 -1.51
C HIS A 5 6.08 -0.36 -1.70
N TYR A 6 5.74 0.57 -2.58
CA TYR A 6 4.37 1.00 -2.83
C TYR A 6 4.10 1.20 -4.32
N ASP A 7 2.82 1.11 -4.68
CA ASP A 7 2.34 1.46 -6.00
C ASP A 7 2.35 2.99 -6.17
N GLU A 8 3.10 3.49 -7.13
CA GLU A 8 3.30 4.93 -7.33
C GLU A 8 2.03 5.68 -7.73
N SER A 9 1.05 4.99 -8.31
CA SER A 9 -0.20 5.59 -8.78
C SER A 9 -1.25 5.72 -7.70
N THR A 10 -1.24 4.80 -6.72
CA THR A 10 -2.28 4.74 -5.67
C THR A 10 -1.75 5.02 -4.27
N GLY A 11 -0.45 4.86 -4.06
CA GLY A 11 0.19 4.91 -2.75
C GLY A 11 0.03 3.61 -1.95
N PHE A 12 -0.66 2.59 -2.47
CA PHE A 12 -0.87 1.36 -1.71
C PHE A 12 0.43 0.59 -1.50
N ILE A 13 0.61 0.12 -0.28
CA ILE A 13 1.81 -0.59 0.14
C ILE A 13 1.74 -2.00 -0.41
N VAL A 14 2.79 -2.39 -1.14
CA VAL A 14 2.91 -3.70 -1.79
C VAL A 14 3.63 -4.68 -0.87
N ALA A 15 4.76 -4.26 -0.29
CA ALA A 15 5.55 -5.10 0.59
C ALA A 15 6.49 -4.30 1.50
N PRO A 16 6.77 -4.81 2.72
CA PRO A 16 7.80 -4.29 3.61
C PRO A 16 9.16 -4.96 3.36
N TYR A 17 10.23 -4.20 3.58
CA TYR A 17 11.61 -4.68 3.45
C TYR A 17 12.43 -4.20 4.64
N HIS A 18 13.18 -5.10 5.28
CA HIS A 18 14.12 -4.73 6.33
C HIS A 18 15.54 -4.57 5.77
N SER A 19 16.22 -3.47 6.14
CA SER A 19 17.61 -3.21 5.75
C SER A 19 18.60 -4.34 6.06
N ALA A 20 18.55 -4.96 7.24
CA ALA A 20 19.42 -6.06 7.62
C ALA A 20 19.27 -7.34 6.76
N VAL A 21 18.15 -7.48 6.05
CA VAL A 21 17.87 -8.64 5.19
C VAL A 21 18.11 -8.32 3.72
N HIS A 22 17.77 -7.10 3.29
CA HIS A 22 17.76 -6.72 1.87
C HIS A 22 18.82 -5.69 1.52
N GLY A 23 19.44 -5.06 2.51
CA GLY A 23 20.54 -4.14 2.35
C GLY A 23 21.88 -4.88 2.44
N LYS A 24 22.83 -4.49 1.59
CA LYS A 24 24.21 -5.00 1.63
C LYS A 24 25.17 -3.86 1.88
N GLU A 25 26.00 -3.94 2.91
CA GLU A 25 27.07 -2.96 3.09
C GLU A 25 28.12 -3.12 1.97
N ILE A 26 28.41 -2.01 1.29
CA ILE A 26 29.43 -1.95 0.24
C ILE A 26 30.46 -0.85 0.58
N PRO A 27 31.74 -1.05 0.22
CA PRO A 27 32.76 -0.04 0.45
C PRO A 27 32.50 1.22 -0.39
N LEU A 28 32.71 2.39 0.21
CA LEU A 28 32.72 3.68 -0.47
C LEU A 28 34.17 4.12 -0.66
N TYR A 29 34.52 4.52 -1.88
CA TYR A 29 35.87 4.98 -2.23
C TYR A 29 35.91 6.47 -2.49
N ASN A 30 37.09 7.08 -2.34
CA ASN A 30 37.31 8.49 -2.59
C ASN A 30 36.92 8.89 -4.03
N ALA A 31 36.04 9.88 -4.17
CA ALA A 31 35.62 10.39 -5.48
C ALA A 31 36.65 11.35 -6.10
N GLU A 32 37.49 11.96 -5.26
CA GLU A 32 38.54 12.91 -5.63
C GLU A 32 39.91 12.42 -5.14
N PRO A 33 41.02 12.89 -5.74
CA PRO A 33 42.36 12.53 -5.28
C PRO A 33 42.57 12.94 -3.81
N LEU A 34 43.16 12.05 -3.02
CA LEU A 34 43.50 12.33 -1.62
C LEU A 34 44.99 12.64 -1.51
N VAL A 35 45.30 13.78 -0.90
CA VAL A 35 46.69 14.19 -0.62
C VAL A 35 46.98 13.91 0.86
N THR A 36 47.96 13.05 1.11
CA THR A 36 48.45 12.75 2.46
C THR A 36 49.89 13.21 2.61
N LYS A 37 50.21 13.80 3.77
CA LYS A 37 51.58 14.21 4.11
C LYS A 37 52.20 13.15 5.00
N VAL A 38 53.31 12.56 4.56
CA VAL A 38 54.06 11.57 5.34
C VAL A 38 55.51 12.03 5.50
N ALA A 39 56.15 11.62 6.60
CA ALA A 39 57.57 11.87 6.77
C ALA A 39 58.38 11.19 5.66
N GLU A 40 59.33 11.90 5.08
CA GLU A 40 60.31 11.32 4.17
C GLU A 40 61.30 10.45 4.98
N VAL A 41 61.68 9.30 4.41
CA VAL A 41 62.61 8.35 5.05
C VAL A 41 63.80 8.09 4.14
N ASP A 42 64.98 7.91 4.72
CA ASP A 42 66.22 7.55 4.01
C ASP A 42 66.28 6.06 3.64
N GLU A 43 67.34 5.64 2.95
CA GLU A 43 67.56 4.24 2.53
C GLU A 43 67.66 3.24 3.70
N ASN A 44 67.91 3.74 4.93
CA ASN A 44 67.97 2.95 6.15
C ASN A 44 66.66 2.97 6.95
N GLY A 45 65.64 3.69 6.47
CA GLY A 45 64.33 3.82 7.11
C GLY A 45 64.22 4.90 8.20
N ASN A 46 65.22 5.80 8.34
CA ASN A 46 65.16 6.88 9.31
C ASN A 46 64.43 8.11 8.74
N THR A 47 63.71 8.86 9.58
CA THR A 47 63.04 10.09 9.14
C THR A 47 64.06 11.16 8.74
N VAL A 48 63.91 11.72 7.55
CA VAL A 48 64.70 12.87 7.07
C VAL A 48 64.28 14.12 7.82
N VAL A 49 65.25 14.86 8.36
CA VAL A 49 65.03 16.13 9.06
C VAL A 49 65.70 17.28 8.31
N ASP A 50 65.10 18.46 8.38
CA ASP A 50 65.67 19.69 7.86
C ASP A 50 66.81 20.21 8.76
N LYS A 51 67.45 21.30 8.31
CA LYS A 51 68.53 21.98 9.03
C LYS A 51 68.16 22.52 10.41
N ASP A 52 66.86 22.66 10.69
CA ASP A 52 66.31 23.17 11.95
C ASP A 52 65.82 22.01 12.85
N GLY A 53 65.99 20.76 12.40
CA GLY A 53 65.61 19.54 13.11
C GLY A 53 64.16 19.12 12.95
N ASN A 54 63.38 19.76 12.08
CA ASN A 54 61.99 19.40 11.81
C ASN A 54 61.91 18.30 10.74
N GLN A 55 60.88 17.46 10.78
CA GLN A 55 60.69 16.40 9.78
C GLN A 55 60.38 16.98 8.40
N VAL A 56 61.07 16.47 7.38
CA VAL A 56 60.71 16.74 5.98
C VAL A 56 59.48 15.89 5.64
N MET A 57 58.42 16.55 5.18
CA MET A 57 57.17 15.90 4.80
C MET A 57 57.07 15.84 3.28
N LYS A 58 56.75 14.67 2.73
CA LYS A 58 56.40 14.48 1.32
C LYS A 58 54.89 14.31 1.15
N GLU A 59 54.37 14.80 0.04
CA GLU A 59 52.97 14.60 -0.36
C GLU A 59 52.84 13.31 -1.17
N ILE A 60 51.91 12.44 -0.76
CA ILE A 60 51.47 11.28 -1.51
C ILE A 60 50.07 11.59 -2.01
N ILE A 61 49.89 11.53 -3.33
CA ILE A 61 48.60 11.68 -4.00
C ILE A 61 48.05 10.28 -4.27
N GLN A 62 46.86 10.00 -3.76
CA GLN A 62 46.13 8.76 -3.99
C GLN A 62 44.99 9.03 -4.97
N ASP A 63 44.94 8.27 -6.07
CA ASP A 63 43.95 8.46 -7.14
C ASP A 63 42.51 8.21 -6.66
N PRO A 64 41.50 8.78 -7.31
CA PRO A 64 40.09 8.44 -7.09
C PRO A 64 39.84 6.93 -7.18
N GLY A 65 38.98 6.40 -6.31
CA GLY A 65 38.60 4.99 -6.29
C GLY A 65 39.60 4.04 -5.63
N THR A 66 40.72 4.55 -5.10
CA THR A 66 41.79 3.70 -4.54
C THR A 66 41.78 3.61 -3.02
N VAL A 67 41.18 4.60 -2.33
CA VAL A 67 41.14 4.68 -0.88
C VAL A 67 39.70 4.45 -0.42
N GLN A 68 39.48 3.42 0.39
CA GLN A 68 38.20 3.24 1.05
C GLN A 68 38.03 4.34 2.11
N ILE A 69 37.00 5.15 1.95
CA ILE A 69 36.67 6.27 2.85
C ILE A 69 35.49 5.96 3.78
N GLY A 70 34.81 4.83 3.56
CA GLY A 70 33.70 4.39 4.42
C GLY A 70 32.95 3.20 3.83
N THR A 71 31.70 3.05 4.27
CA THR A 71 30.74 2.08 3.76
C THR A 71 29.40 2.79 3.50
N THR A 72 28.61 2.23 2.59
CA THR A 72 27.22 2.62 2.35
C THR A 72 26.34 1.38 2.25
N LEU A 73 25.03 1.55 2.38
CA LEU A 73 24.07 0.47 2.22
C LEU A 73 23.58 0.41 0.77
N ASP A 74 23.79 -0.71 0.10
CA ASP A 74 23.20 -1.04 -1.19
C ASP A 74 21.79 -1.58 -0.97
N LEU A 75 20.79 -0.85 -1.45
CA LEU A 75 19.37 -1.20 -1.37
C LEU A 75 18.79 -1.71 -2.70
N SER A 76 19.64 -2.11 -3.65
CA SER A 76 19.21 -2.55 -4.98
C SER A 76 18.28 -3.78 -4.98
N ALA A 77 18.24 -4.54 -3.88
CA ALA A 77 17.29 -5.64 -3.70
C ALA A 77 15.86 -5.19 -3.34
N ILE A 78 15.66 -3.91 -2.97
CA ILE A 78 14.35 -3.36 -2.65
C ILE A 78 13.73 -2.77 -3.93
N PRO A 79 12.55 -3.24 -4.37
CA PRO A 79 11.88 -2.71 -5.55
C PRO A 79 11.55 -1.23 -5.41
N THR A 80 11.71 -0.49 -6.51
CA THR A 80 11.36 0.94 -6.58
C THR A 80 9.93 1.12 -7.11
N PRO A 81 9.20 2.15 -6.63
CA PRO A 81 9.61 3.11 -5.61
C PRO A 81 9.48 2.54 -4.19
N TYR A 82 10.27 3.07 -3.26
CA TYR A 82 10.16 2.77 -1.83
C TYR A 82 10.32 4.03 -1.00
N ILE A 83 9.82 4.00 0.23
CA ILE A 83 10.15 4.99 1.27
C ILE A 83 10.83 4.30 2.44
N GLU A 84 11.74 5.01 3.11
CA GLU A 84 12.26 4.60 4.42
C GLU A 84 11.25 4.98 5.49
N ILE A 85 11.04 4.08 6.45
CA ILE A 85 10.14 4.28 7.59
C ILE A 85 10.80 3.85 8.90
N THR A 86 10.32 4.44 9.99
CA THR A 86 10.70 4.07 11.35
C THR A 86 10.12 2.71 11.74
N ASP A 87 10.69 2.10 12.77
CA ASP A 87 10.18 0.83 13.31
C ASP A 87 8.74 1.00 13.86
N SER A 88 8.40 2.18 14.42
CA SER A 88 7.03 2.49 14.87
C SER A 88 6.03 2.60 13.72
N GLU A 89 6.41 3.17 12.59
CA GLU A 89 5.55 3.24 11.40
C GLU A 89 5.38 1.87 10.76
N HIS A 90 6.42 1.03 10.81
CA HIS A 90 6.33 -0.35 10.38
C HIS A 90 5.33 -1.14 11.23
N ASP A 91 5.40 -0.99 12.56
CA ASP A 91 4.47 -1.64 13.48
C ASP A 91 3.03 -1.13 13.30
N ASP A 92 2.85 0.19 13.10
CA ASP A 92 1.54 0.77 12.78
C ASP A 92 0.97 0.19 11.48
N TRP A 93 1.77 0.13 10.41
CA TRP A 93 1.33 -0.48 9.15
C TRP A 93 1.01 -1.97 9.30
N MET A 94 1.84 -2.74 10.01
CA MET A 94 1.61 -4.17 10.25
C MET A 94 0.28 -4.44 10.96
N GLN A 95 -0.14 -3.53 11.85
CA GLN A 95 -1.44 -3.62 12.55
C GLN A 95 -2.61 -3.10 11.71
N ASN A 96 -2.34 -2.29 10.68
CA ASN A 96 -3.33 -1.51 9.95
C ASN A 96 -3.18 -1.62 8.41
N GLN A 97 -2.81 -2.80 7.90
CA GLN A 97 -2.39 -2.98 6.49
C GLN A 97 -3.43 -2.47 5.46
N SER A 98 -4.73 -2.53 5.77
CA SER A 98 -5.82 -2.10 4.87
C SER A 98 -6.26 -0.64 5.07
N THR A 99 -5.74 0.06 6.08
CA THR A 99 -6.12 1.43 6.44
C THR A 99 -4.92 2.36 6.44
N ARG A 100 -3.84 1.96 5.77
CA ARG A 100 -2.62 2.75 5.57
C ARG A 100 -2.22 2.76 4.11
N LYS A 101 -1.66 3.88 3.70
CA LYS A 101 -1.03 4.04 2.39
C LYS A 101 0.12 5.03 2.48
N ILE A 102 0.92 5.10 1.42
CA ILE A 102 1.90 6.17 1.24
C ILE A 102 1.21 7.36 0.58
N ASP A 103 1.33 8.53 1.19
CA ASP A 103 1.02 9.79 0.54
C ASP A 103 2.11 10.07 -0.51
N ILE A 104 1.72 10.12 -1.78
CA ILE A 104 2.66 10.17 -2.91
C ILE A 104 3.44 11.50 -2.94
N ASP A 105 2.85 12.58 -2.47
CA ASP A 105 3.44 13.93 -2.50
C ASP A 105 4.43 14.13 -1.34
N THR A 106 4.03 13.70 -0.14
CA THR A 106 4.81 13.90 1.09
C THR A 106 5.74 12.74 1.42
N LYS A 107 5.59 11.59 0.73
CA LYS A 107 6.36 10.36 0.96
C LYS A 107 6.29 9.87 2.40
N LYS A 108 5.10 9.92 3.00
CA LYS A 108 4.84 9.50 4.38
C LYS A 108 3.74 8.45 4.46
N LEU A 109 3.82 7.60 5.48
CA LEU A 109 2.73 6.71 5.86
C LEU A 109 1.56 7.54 6.40
N VAL A 110 0.38 7.37 5.81
CA VAL A 110 -0.84 8.07 6.22
C VAL A 110 -2.02 7.11 6.32
N GLU A 111 -3.06 7.53 7.03
CA GLU A 111 -4.31 6.79 7.08
C GLU A 111 -5.01 6.79 5.71
N TYR A 112 -5.55 5.63 5.34
CA TYR A 112 -6.41 5.48 4.17
C TYR A 112 -7.83 5.20 4.63
N THR A 113 -8.74 6.10 4.25
CA THR A 113 -10.17 5.86 4.30
C THR A 113 -10.66 5.62 2.87
N PRO A 114 -11.22 4.43 2.56
CA PRO A 114 -11.85 4.20 1.28
C PRO A 114 -12.91 5.28 1.00
N PRO A 115 -13.02 5.75 -0.25
CA PRO A 115 -14.09 6.68 -0.60
C PRO A 115 -15.44 6.05 -0.26
N ALA A 116 -16.38 6.88 0.19
CA ALA A 116 -17.76 6.43 0.36
C ALA A 116 -18.26 5.80 -0.96
N PRO A 117 -19.08 4.73 -0.90
CA PRO A 117 -19.65 4.15 -2.10
C PRO A 117 -20.39 5.23 -2.89
N SER A 118 -20.32 5.16 -4.22
CA SER A 118 -21.05 6.10 -5.05
C SER A 118 -22.55 6.00 -4.81
N VAL A 119 -23.29 7.09 -5.07
CA VAL A 119 -24.76 7.11 -5.01
C VAL A 119 -25.35 5.95 -5.80
N GLU A 120 -24.77 5.62 -6.96
CA GLU A 120 -25.20 4.51 -7.80
C GLU A 120 -24.99 3.14 -7.15
N VAL A 121 -23.86 2.91 -6.49
CA VAL A 121 -23.63 1.65 -5.75
C VAL A 121 -24.60 1.53 -4.58
N ILE A 122 -24.87 2.64 -3.87
CA ILE A 122 -25.85 2.67 -2.79
C ILE A 122 -27.25 2.34 -3.33
N ARG A 123 -27.65 2.96 -4.45
CA ARG A 123 -28.94 2.74 -5.11
C ARG A 123 -29.09 1.26 -5.52
N GLN A 124 -28.08 0.71 -6.21
CA GLN A 124 -28.12 -0.69 -6.65
C GLN A 124 -28.19 -1.67 -5.48
N ASN A 125 -27.45 -1.42 -4.38
CA ASN A 125 -27.52 -2.24 -3.17
C ASN A 125 -28.92 -2.20 -2.54
N LYS A 126 -29.56 -1.03 -2.48
CA LYS A 126 -30.95 -0.89 -2.00
C LYS A 126 -31.94 -1.66 -2.88
N LEU A 127 -31.82 -1.53 -4.21
CA LEU A 127 -32.67 -2.28 -5.15
C LEU A 127 -32.49 -3.79 -4.99
N SER A 128 -31.25 -4.27 -4.89
CA SER A 128 -30.97 -5.69 -4.69
C SER A 128 -31.48 -6.21 -3.35
N ALA A 129 -31.42 -5.42 -2.28
CA ALA A 129 -32.00 -5.77 -0.99
C ALA A 129 -33.53 -5.85 -1.05
N LEU A 130 -34.18 -4.87 -1.71
CA LEU A 130 -35.62 -4.86 -1.92
C LEU A 130 -36.08 -6.08 -2.75
N ASP A 131 -35.34 -6.39 -3.82
CA ASP A 131 -35.63 -7.57 -4.64
C ASP A 131 -35.50 -8.86 -3.81
N ALA A 132 -34.45 -8.98 -3.00
CA ALA A 132 -34.27 -10.14 -2.13
C ALA A 132 -35.38 -10.30 -1.07
N GLU A 133 -35.95 -9.20 -0.59
CA GLU A 133 -37.06 -9.19 0.38
C GLU A 133 -38.39 -9.64 -0.26
N TYR A 134 -38.69 -9.18 -1.49
CA TYR A 134 -40.01 -9.37 -2.10
C TYR A 134 -40.11 -10.58 -3.02
N GLN A 135 -39.02 -11.00 -3.68
CA GLN A 135 -39.07 -12.13 -4.62
C GLN A 135 -39.58 -13.44 -4.00
N PRO A 136 -39.21 -13.81 -2.75
CA PRO A 136 -39.76 -15.02 -2.12
C PRO A 136 -41.28 -14.96 -1.92
N GLN A 137 -41.81 -13.78 -1.57
CA GLN A 137 -43.24 -13.58 -1.32
C GLN A 137 -44.06 -13.70 -2.62
N PHE A 138 -43.55 -13.12 -3.73
CA PHE A 138 -44.16 -13.32 -5.04
C PHE A 138 -44.13 -14.78 -5.49
N ALA A 139 -43.02 -15.49 -5.23
CA ALA A 139 -42.90 -16.91 -5.55
C ALA A 139 -43.91 -17.76 -4.76
N GLU A 140 -44.06 -17.50 -3.46
CA GLU A 140 -45.04 -18.18 -2.60
C GLU A 140 -46.48 -17.95 -3.06
N LEU A 141 -46.86 -16.70 -3.33
CA LEU A 141 -48.20 -16.37 -3.85
C LEU A 141 -48.45 -17.01 -5.23
N SER A 142 -47.44 -17.04 -6.11
CA SER A 142 -47.56 -17.68 -7.43
C SER A 142 -47.75 -19.19 -7.30
N GLN A 143 -47.04 -19.83 -6.37
CA GLN A 143 -47.19 -21.26 -6.09
C GLN A 143 -48.58 -21.57 -5.50
N ALA A 144 -49.02 -20.78 -4.53
CA ALA A 144 -50.34 -20.91 -3.91
C ALA A 144 -51.46 -20.72 -4.95
N LEU A 145 -51.31 -19.77 -5.87
CA LEU A 145 -52.25 -19.54 -6.97
C LEU A 145 -52.36 -20.78 -7.87
N GLY A 146 -51.23 -21.39 -8.23
CA GLY A 146 -51.20 -22.63 -9.01
C GLY A 146 -51.95 -23.78 -8.33
N MET A 147 -51.76 -23.96 -7.02
CA MET A 147 -52.48 -24.97 -6.23
C MET A 147 -54.00 -24.69 -6.14
N ALA A 148 -54.37 -23.42 -5.95
CA ALA A 148 -55.78 -23.01 -5.91
C ALA A 148 -56.48 -23.23 -7.27
N MET A 149 -55.78 -22.96 -8.37
CA MET A 149 -56.26 -23.26 -9.73
C MET A 149 -56.47 -24.75 -9.97
N LEU A 150 -55.53 -25.60 -9.54
CA LEU A 150 -55.64 -27.06 -9.67
C LEU A 150 -56.80 -27.66 -8.86
N SER A 151 -57.17 -27.00 -7.76
CA SER A 151 -58.29 -27.41 -6.90
C SER A 151 -59.61 -26.71 -7.22
N GLU A 152 -59.65 -25.89 -8.28
CA GLU A 152 -60.81 -25.10 -8.70
C GLU A 152 -61.43 -24.23 -7.58
N ASN A 153 -60.61 -23.84 -6.58
CA ASN A 153 -61.08 -23.06 -5.44
C ASN A 153 -61.12 -21.56 -5.81
N THR A 154 -62.26 -21.13 -6.36
CA THR A 154 -62.47 -19.77 -6.88
C THR A 154 -62.28 -18.66 -5.84
N ASP A 155 -62.64 -18.92 -4.59
CA ASP A 155 -62.54 -17.93 -3.51
C ASP A 155 -61.09 -17.70 -3.15
N LEU A 156 -60.31 -18.79 -3.02
CA LEU A 156 -58.88 -18.73 -2.76
C LEU A 156 -58.11 -18.12 -3.94
N ILE A 157 -58.48 -18.43 -5.19
CA ILE A 157 -57.91 -17.79 -6.38
C ILE A 157 -58.12 -16.28 -6.35
N THR A 158 -59.32 -15.82 -5.96
CA THR A 158 -59.65 -14.40 -5.90
C THR A 158 -58.83 -13.69 -4.81
N SER A 159 -58.72 -14.31 -3.62
CA SER A 159 -57.91 -13.79 -2.52
C SER A 159 -56.43 -13.65 -2.90
N ILE A 160 -55.80 -14.72 -3.43
CA ILE A 160 -54.38 -14.71 -3.76
C ILE A 160 -54.06 -13.66 -4.84
N LYS A 161 -54.97 -13.43 -5.80
CA LYS A 161 -54.80 -12.38 -6.81
C LYS A 161 -54.86 -10.98 -6.21
N ALA A 162 -55.69 -10.76 -5.19
CA ALA A 162 -55.74 -9.49 -4.47
C ALA A 162 -54.44 -9.27 -3.70
N ASP A 163 -53.99 -10.27 -2.93
CA ASP A 163 -52.75 -10.21 -2.15
C ASP A 163 -51.52 -9.94 -3.06
N TYR A 164 -51.47 -10.60 -4.22
CA TYR A 164 -50.41 -10.37 -5.20
C TYR A 164 -50.41 -8.94 -5.75
N ALA A 165 -51.60 -8.37 -6.03
CA ALA A 165 -51.71 -7.00 -6.54
C ALA A 165 -51.34 -5.95 -5.49
N GLU A 166 -51.71 -6.18 -4.22
CA GLU A 166 -51.31 -5.33 -3.10
C GLU A 166 -49.79 -5.37 -2.90
N LEU A 167 -49.20 -6.57 -2.84
CA LEU A 167 -47.76 -6.75 -2.71
C LEU A 167 -46.99 -6.11 -3.86
N LYS A 168 -47.50 -6.22 -5.10
CA LYS A 168 -46.93 -5.56 -6.27
C LYS A 168 -46.95 -4.04 -6.14
N THR A 169 -48.05 -3.48 -5.66
CA THR A 169 -48.19 -2.03 -5.50
C THR A 169 -47.23 -1.50 -4.44
N GLU A 170 -47.08 -2.20 -3.32
CA GLU A 170 -46.11 -1.83 -2.28
C GLU A 170 -44.67 -1.90 -2.82
N TYR A 171 -44.31 -3.00 -3.48
CA TYR A 171 -42.99 -3.19 -4.07
C TYR A 171 -42.65 -2.10 -5.09
N ASP A 172 -43.56 -1.79 -6.02
CA ASP A 172 -43.35 -0.75 -7.04
C ASP A 172 -43.19 0.63 -6.38
N THR A 173 -43.94 0.92 -5.31
CA THR A 173 -43.82 2.17 -4.55
C THR A 173 -42.44 2.29 -3.90
N LYS A 174 -42.01 1.27 -3.15
CA LYS A 174 -40.69 1.25 -2.49
C LYS A 174 -39.54 1.28 -3.50
N ARG A 175 -39.73 0.66 -4.65
CA ARG A 175 -38.74 0.69 -5.74
C ARG A 175 -38.63 2.10 -6.33
N GLY A 176 -39.75 2.78 -6.55
CA GLY A 176 -39.79 4.18 -7.00
C GLY A 176 -39.08 5.12 -6.02
N GLU A 177 -39.29 4.96 -4.70
CA GLU A 177 -38.61 5.74 -3.66
C GLU A 177 -37.07 5.57 -3.63
N ILE A 178 -36.54 4.51 -4.23
CA ILE A 178 -35.09 4.28 -4.36
C ILE A 178 -34.52 4.95 -5.62
N ASP A 179 -35.34 5.11 -6.65
CA ASP A 179 -34.94 5.69 -7.94
C ASP A 179 -35.08 7.23 -7.99
N ASP A 180 -35.82 7.86 -7.06
CA ASP A 180 -35.94 9.31 -6.85
C ASP A 180 -34.79 9.94 -6.02
#